data_AF-A0A0F9P6F8-F1
#
_entry.id   AF-A0A0F9P6F8-F1
#
_cell.length_a   1.000
_cell.length_b   1.000
_cell.length_c   1.000
_cell.angle_alpha   90.00
_cell.angle_beta   90.00
_cell.angle_gamma   90.00
#
_symmetry.space_group_name_H-M   'P 1'
#
loop_
_entity.id
_entity.type
_entity.pdbx_description
1 polymer ?
#
loop_
_entity_poly.entity_id
_entity_poly.type
_entity_poly.pdbx_seq_one_letter_code
_entity_poly.pdbx_strand_id
1 'polypeptide(L)'
;MSETEDSSKTGFEKIIDYFNETVELNHPIAIAKIVEDTRFSWSFVKKTLTKINEEYDGFHFEKSGNTWITWKDRDHIIKKLDETCSRFLNEPGNEC
;
A
#
# COMPACT_ATOMS: atom_id res chain seq x y z
N MET A 1 4.78 1.94 -33.09
CA MET A 1 5.87 2.48 -32.26
C MET A 1 5.24 3.27 -31.13
N SER A 2 5.34 2.67 -29.94
CA SER A 2 5.24 3.23 -28.59
C SER A 2 4.12 4.22 -28.30
N GLU A 3 3.05 3.68 -27.72
CA GLU A 3 2.10 4.40 -26.87
C GLU A 3 2.89 5.09 -25.75
N THR A 4 3.02 6.41 -25.82
CA THR A 4 3.44 7.21 -24.68
C THR A 4 2.26 7.30 -23.73
N GLU A 5 2.17 6.35 -22.80
CA GLU A 5 1.30 6.45 -21.63
C GLU A 5 1.79 7.63 -20.76
N ASP A 6 1.28 8.82 -21.04
CA ASP A 6 1.23 9.90 -20.04
C ASP A 6 0.12 9.56 -19.02
N SER A 7 0.30 8.43 -18.32
CA SER A 7 -0.54 8.10 -17.19
C SER A 7 0.03 8.83 -16.00
N SER A 8 -0.53 10.01 -15.71
CA SER A 8 -0.26 10.75 -14.48
C SER A 8 -0.37 9.79 -13.29
N LYS A 9 0.76 9.34 -12.72
CA LYS A 9 0.79 8.41 -11.57
C LYS A 9 -0.26 8.83 -10.56
N THR A 10 -1.20 7.94 -10.23
CA THR A 10 -2.28 8.24 -9.29
C THR A 10 -1.71 8.63 -7.92
N GLY A 11 -2.46 9.37 -7.12
CA GLY A 11 -2.03 9.73 -5.76
C GLY A 11 -1.72 8.51 -4.88
N PHE A 12 -2.32 7.37 -5.20
CA PHE A 12 -2.01 6.08 -4.58
C PHE A 12 -0.61 5.59 -4.97
N GLU A 13 -0.31 5.55 -6.28
CA GLU A 13 0.99 5.10 -6.79
C GLU A 13 2.12 5.97 -6.27
N LYS A 14 1.93 7.29 -6.20
CA LYS A 14 2.92 8.22 -5.61
C LYS A 14 3.25 7.90 -4.16
N ILE A 15 2.27 7.46 -3.37
CA ILE A 15 2.51 7.06 -1.98
C ILE A 15 3.29 5.75 -1.94
N ILE A 16 2.96 4.78 -2.79
CA ILE A 16 3.72 3.51 -2.89
C ILE A 16 5.18 3.75 -3.30
N ASP A 17 5.40 4.58 -4.33
CA ASP A 17 6.72 5.01 -4.82
C ASP A 17 7.55 5.60 -3.68
N TYR A 18 6.96 6.52 -2.92
CA TYR A 18 7.58 7.15 -1.75
C TYR A 18 8.07 6.11 -0.72
N PHE A 19 7.27 5.08 -0.43
CA PHE A 19 7.71 4.02 0.51
C PHE A 19 8.79 3.11 -0.06
N ASN A 20 8.74 2.81 -1.36
CA ASN A 20 9.75 1.96 -1.99
C ASN A 20 11.09 2.69 -2.12
N GLU A 21 11.09 3.97 -2.49
CA GLU A 21 12.31 4.73 -2.80
C GLU A 21 12.88 5.54 -1.62
N THR A 22 12.02 6.08 -0.75
CA THR A 22 12.43 7.07 0.27
C THR A 22 12.48 6.50 1.69
N VAL A 23 11.59 5.56 2.02
CA VAL A 23 11.49 5.04 3.39
C VAL A 23 12.46 3.88 3.58
N GLU A 24 13.27 3.96 4.64
CA GLU A 24 14.19 2.89 5.01
C GLU A 24 13.47 1.72 5.68
N LEU A 25 14.03 0.52 5.55
CA LEU A 25 13.55 -0.69 6.20
C LEU A 25 13.51 -0.54 7.71
N ASN A 26 12.40 -0.98 8.33
CA ASN A 26 12.21 -0.98 9.77
C ASN A 26 12.41 0.39 10.43
N HIS A 27 12.22 1.47 9.68
CA HIS A 27 12.30 2.84 10.17
C HIS A 27 10.90 3.44 10.33
N PRO A 28 10.37 3.56 11.57
CA PRO A 28 9.06 4.14 11.80
C PRO A 28 9.05 5.63 11.50
N ILE A 29 8.14 6.03 10.62
CA ILE A 29 7.87 7.42 10.27
C ILE A 29 6.48 7.84 10.72
N ALA A 30 6.35 9.08 11.15
CA ALA A 30 5.06 9.65 11.51
C ALA A 30 4.26 10.03 10.25
N ILE A 31 2.94 9.88 10.29
CA ILE A 31 2.04 10.29 9.21
C ILE A 31 2.22 11.77 8.81
N ALA A 32 2.58 12.62 9.77
CA ALA A 32 2.83 14.04 9.54
C ALA A 32 3.98 14.28 8.55
N LYS A 33 5.04 13.46 8.62
CA LYS A 33 6.18 13.54 7.70
C LYS A 33 5.75 13.18 6.27
N ILE A 34 4.93 12.14 6.13
CA ILE A 34 4.40 11.71 4.83
C ILE A 34 3.52 12.81 4.23
N VAL A 35 2.67 13.45 5.04
CA VAL A 35 1.84 14.58 4.61
C VAL A 35 2.70 15.76 4.15
N GLU A 36 3.80 16.03 4.83
CA GLU A 36 4.75 17.09 4.48
C GLU A 36 5.48 16.80 3.16
N ASP A 37 6.06 15.60 3.03
CA ASP A 37 6.81 15.16 1.85
C ASP A 37 5.92 15.03 0.60
N THR A 38 4.75 14.40 0.74
CA THR A 38 3.85 14.12 -0.39
C THR A 38 2.90 15.27 -0.71
N ARG A 39 2.79 16.27 0.18
CA ARG A 39 1.83 17.40 0.11
C ARG A 39 0.36 16.99 -0.02
N PHE A 40 0.03 15.72 0.25
CA PHE A 40 -1.35 15.25 0.27
C PHE A 40 -2.06 15.57 1.58
N SER A 41 -3.38 15.73 1.52
CA SER A 41 -4.20 15.95 2.72
C SER A 41 -4.08 14.78 3.70
N TRP A 42 -4.03 15.08 5.01
CA TRP A 42 -3.91 14.07 6.08
C TRP A 42 -4.95 12.94 5.97
N SER A 43 -6.21 13.28 5.69
CA SER A 43 -7.29 12.30 5.51
C SER A 43 -7.06 11.38 4.31
N PHE A 44 -6.48 11.91 3.22
CA PHE A 44 -6.15 11.12 2.04
C PHE A 44 -5.00 10.17 2.34
N VAL A 45 -3.91 10.67 2.92
CA VAL A 45 -2.77 9.85 3.32
C VAL A 45 -3.24 8.75 4.25
N LYS A 46 -3.97 9.08 5.33
CA LYS A 46 -4.48 8.08 6.27
C LYS A 46 -5.31 7.00 5.58
N LYS A 47 -6.27 7.38 4.72
CA LYS A 47 -7.10 6.42 3.99
C LYS A 47 -6.26 5.50 3.10
N THR A 48 -5.27 6.06 2.42
CA THR A 48 -4.35 5.30 1.57
C THR A 48 -3.48 4.35 2.38
N LEU A 49 -2.87 4.80 3.48
CA LEU A 49 -2.04 3.94 4.34
C LEU A 49 -2.86 2.80 4.97
N THR A 50 -4.09 3.07 5.39
CA THR A 50 -5.00 2.01 5.87
C THR A 50 -5.25 0.97 4.78
N LYS A 51 -5.57 1.41 3.56
CA LYS A 51 -5.77 0.51 2.42
C LYS A 51 -4.52 -0.33 2.13
N ILE A 52 -3.34 0.28 2.19
CA ILE A 52 -2.05 -0.41 1.99
C ILE A 52 -1.84 -1.48 3.06
N ASN A 53 -2.08 -1.14 4.33
CA ASN A 53 -1.94 -2.07 5.46
C ASN A 53 -2.89 -3.28 5.37
N GLU A 54 -4.08 -3.09 4.79
CA GLU A 54 -5.03 -4.17 4.57
C GLU A 54 -4.60 -5.08 3.40
N GLU A 55 -4.34 -4.48 2.23
CA GLU A 55 -4.14 -5.21 0.97
C GLU A 55 -2.69 -5.64 0.69
N TYR A 56 -1.69 -5.10 1.38
CA TYR A 56 -0.28 -5.35 1.10
C TYR A 56 0.44 -5.96 2.30
N ASP A 57 1.47 -6.73 2.00
CA ASP A 57 2.28 -7.45 2.98
C ASP A 57 3.61 -6.72 3.25
N GLY A 58 4.12 -6.81 4.48
CA GLY A 58 5.36 -6.13 4.88
C GLY A 58 5.21 -4.63 5.11
N PHE A 59 3.98 -4.14 5.28
CA PHE A 59 3.67 -2.75 5.63
C PHE A 59 2.87 -2.70 6.93
N HIS A 60 3.25 -1.79 7.82
CA HIS A 60 2.61 -1.60 9.12
C HIS A 60 2.12 -0.17 9.26
N PHE A 61 0.88 -0.01 9.73
CA PHE A 61 0.29 1.28 10.06
C PHE A 61 -0.55 1.18 11.33
N GLU A 62 -0.09 1.86 12.38
CA GLU A 62 -0.76 1.84 13.68
C GLU A 62 -0.72 3.19 14.39
N LYS A 63 -1.57 3.32 15.40
CA LYS A 63 -1.60 4.50 16.26
C LYS A 63 -0.70 4.27 17.46
N SER A 64 0.39 5.04 17.55
CA SER A 64 1.29 5.05 18.71
C SER A 64 1.09 6.33 19.52
N GLY A 65 0.52 6.19 20.71
CA GLY A 65 0.14 7.32 21.57
C GLY A 65 -0.87 8.24 20.89
N ASN A 66 -0.49 9.49 20.64
CA ASN A 66 -1.33 10.48 19.97
C ASN A 66 -1.04 10.64 18.46
N THR A 67 -0.07 9.89 17.91
CA THR A 67 0.32 9.99 16.50
C THR A 67 0.10 8.67 15.76
N TRP A 68 -0.03 8.75 14.44
CA TRP A 68 -0.03 7.57 13.59
C TRP A 68 1.37 7.36 13.03
N ILE A 69 1.86 6.14 13.15
CA ILE A 69 3.18 5.74 12.67
C ILE A 69 3.03 4.66 11.61
N THR A 70 3.98 4.61 10.70
CA THR A 70 4.07 3.58 9.68
C THR A 70 5.51 3.22 9.39
N TRP A 71 5.74 1.96 9.05
CA TRP A 71 7.02 1.45 8.58
C TRP A 71 6.78 0.30 7.62
N LYS A 72 7.81 -0.01 6.83
CA LYS A 72 7.88 -1.22 6.02
C LYS A 72 8.92 -2.16 6.62
N ASP A 73 8.60 -3.44 6.64
CA ASP A 73 9.53 -4.52 7.01
C ASP A 73 10.19 -5.14 5.77
N ARG A 74 9.65 -4.86 4.58
CA ARG A 74 10.19 -5.32 3.29
C ARG A 74 10.63 -4.18 2.40
N ASP A 75 11.56 -4.50 1.50
CA ASP A 75 12.21 -3.53 0.61
C ASP A 75 11.18 -2.92 -0.34
N HIS A 76 10.27 -3.75 -0.82
CA HIS A 76 9.13 -3.39 -1.66
C HIS A 76 7.81 -3.79 -1.02
N ILE A 77 6.80 -2.92 -1.13
CA ILE A 77 5.42 -3.21 -0.72
C ILE A 77 4.80 -4.19 -1.74
N ILE A 78 4.53 -5.43 -1.33
CA ILE A 78 3.99 -6.49 -2.21
C ILE A 78 2.50 -6.66 -1.93
N LYS A 79 1.67 -6.60 -2.97
CA LYS A 79 0.22 -6.81 -2.83
C LYS A 79 -0.02 -8.25 -2.39
N LYS A 80 -0.83 -8.46 -1.34
CA LYS A 80 -1.29 -9.79 -0.96
C LYS A 80 -2.01 -10.38 -2.17
N LEU A 81 -1.58 -11.57 -2.59
CA LEU A 81 -2.34 -12.36 -3.54
C LEU A 81 -3.66 -12.68 -2.85
N ASP A 82 -4.75 -12.04 -3.29
CA ASP A 82 -6.09 -12.53 -3.01
C ASP A 82 -6.11 -13.99 -3.46
N GLU A 83 -6.43 -14.92 -2.56
CA GLU A 83 -6.42 -16.37 -2.80
C GLU A 83 -7.45 -16.77 -3.86
N THR A 84 -7.23 -16.35 -5.11
CA THR A 84 -8.20 -16.51 -6.19
C THR A 84 -8.22 -17.95 -6.68
N CYS A 85 -7.16 -18.75 -6.45
CA CYS A 85 -7.15 -20.17 -6.83
C CYS A 85 -8.07 -21.04 -5.96
N SER A 86 -8.29 -20.70 -4.69
CA SER A 86 -9.15 -21.47 -3.78
C SER A 86 -10.65 -21.25 -4.05
N ARG A 87 -11.00 -20.16 -4.73
CA ARG A 87 -12.39 -19.81 -5.06
C ARG A 87 -12.93 -20.58 -6.28
N PHE A 88 -12.06 -21.11 -7.13
CA PHE A 88 -12.41 -21.95 -8.29
C PHE A 88 -12.45 -23.45 -7.97
N LEU A 89 -12.05 -23.88 -6.77
CA LEU A 89 -12.10 -25.30 -6.36
C LEU A 89 -13.44 -25.71 -5.72
N ASN A 90 -14.38 -24.77 -5.60
CA ASN A 90 -15.72 -25.01 -5.05
C ASN A 90 -16.78 -24.99 -6.16
N GLU A 91 -16.47 -25.61 -7.29
CA GLU A 91 -17.48 -26.10 -8.23
C GLU A 91 -17.80 -27.53 -7.78
N PRO A 92 -18.92 -27.80 -7.07
CA PRO A 92 -19.37 -29.16 -6.94
C PRO A 92 -19.64 -29.68 -8.35
N GLY A 93 -18.95 -30.77 -8.67
CA GLY A 93 -18.93 -31.37 -9.99
C GLY A 93 -20.32 -31.47 -10.59
N ASN A 94 -20.38 -31.13 -11.88
CA ASN A 94 -21.38 -31.59 -12.82
C ASN A 94 -21.48 -33.12 -12.73
N GLU A 95 -22.39 -33.63 -11.90
CA GLU A 95 -22.83 -35.02 -11.91
C GLU A 95 -23.66 -35.24 -13.19
N CYS A 96 -23.05 -35.91 -14.17
CA CYS A 96 -23.72 -36.47 -15.35
C CYS A 96 -24.53 -37.73 -14.98
#